data_AF-A0A1H7NFX2-F1
#
_entry.id   AF-A0A1H7NFX2-F1
#
_cell.length_a   1.000
_cell.length_b   1.000
_cell.length_c   1.000
_cell.angle_alpha   90.00
_cell.angle_beta   90.00
_cell.angle_gamma   90.00
#
_symmetry.space_group_name_H-M   'P 1'
#
loop_
_entity.id
_entity.type
_entity.pdbx_description
1 polymer ?
#
loop_
_entity_poly.entity_id
_entity_poly.type
_entity_poly.pdbx_seq_one_letter_code
_entity_poly.pdbx_strand_id
1 'polypeptide(L)'
;MANTFMVHRNSPAEECFRLGNAASDEFLDAIVLAGSALAETEREKQLIIWLTLQHTNICGMGNVGFEIAEMPWTKAGFDSEKAFILRCIEAAKTKLWWDRRRYPLIEELVIPWLESFGKLVDQMTVEYVNEDELNEWLSWFPEIGKEYILRDFPTCEKHKGMLVSLYGCRLCLEEKG
;
A
#
# COMPACT_ATOMS: atom_id res chain seq x y z
N MET A 1 -17.59 10.51 -1.39
CA MET A 1 -17.60 9.14 -0.82
C MET A 1 -16.30 8.95 -0.07
N ALA A 2 -16.33 8.21 1.05
CA ALA A 2 -15.14 7.95 1.87
C ALA A 2 -14.71 6.49 1.71
N ASN A 3 -13.42 6.29 1.50
CA ASN A 3 -12.74 5.00 1.55
C ASN A 3 -12.66 4.53 3.00
N THR A 4 -12.80 3.23 3.23
CA THR A 4 -12.79 2.63 4.56
C THR A 4 -11.69 1.58 4.63
N PHE A 5 -10.83 1.69 5.64
CA PHE A 5 -9.77 0.75 5.96
C PHE A 5 -10.11 0.09 7.30
N MET A 6 -9.96 -1.21 7.39
CA MET A 6 -10.29 -1.99 8.60
C MET A 6 -9.46 -3.27 8.62
N VAL A 7 -9.39 -3.99 9.74
CA VAL A 7 -8.65 -5.26 9.78
C VAL A 7 -9.30 -6.31 8.88
N HIS A 8 -10.61 -6.49 9.04
CA HIS A 8 -11.45 -7.42 8.26
C HIS A 8 -12.93 -7.01 8.25
N ARG A 9 -13.76 -7.53 7.35
CA ARG A 9 -15.18 -7.14 7.15
C ARG A 9 -16.10 -7.19 8.38
N ASN A 10 -15.76 -7.99 9.39
CA ASN A 10 -16.57 -8.06 10.63
C ASN A 10 -15.94 -7.26 11.78
N SER A 11 -14.93 -6.43 11.51
CA SER A 11 -14.40 -5.48 12.49
C SER A 11 -15.52 -4.51 12.89
N PRO A 12 -15.64 -4.15 14.18
CA PRO A 12 -16.53 -3.10 14.63
C PRO A 12 -16.30 -1.80 13.84
N ALA A 13 -17.36 -1.07 13.50
CA ALA A 13 -17.25 0.16 12.72
C ALA A 13 -16.38 1.24 13.40
N GLU A 14 -16.27 1.19 14.72
CA GLU A 14 -15.45 2.06 15.57
C GLU A 14 -13.94 1.78 15.42
N GLU A 15 -13.59 0.60 14.90
CA GLU A 15 -12.22 0.17 14.62
C GLU A 15 -11.84 0.45 13.16
N CYS A 16 -12.72 1.08 12.37
CA CYS A 16 -12.44 1.43 10.98
C CYS A 16 -11.85 2.84 10.85
N PHE A 17 -10.88 2.96 9.95
CA PHE A 17 -10.27 4.22 9.55
C PHE A 17 -10.87 4.70 8.21
N ARG A 18 -11.37 5.94 8.12
CA ARG A 18 -12.05 6.44 6.90
C ARG A 18 -11.43 7.72 6.38
N LEU A 19 -11.22 7.79 5.07
CA LEU A 19 -10.63 8.94 4.38
C LEU A 19 -11.39 9.29 3.10
N GLY A 20 -11.35 10.55 2.69
CA GLY A 20 -11.73 10.94 1.33
C GLY A 20 -10.69 10.45 0.31
N ASN A 21 -11.04 10.42 -0.98
CA ASN A 21 -10.16 9.91 -2.04
C ASN A 21 -8.75 10.52 -2.04
N ALA A 22 -8.65 11.86 -2.06
CA ALA A 22 -7.35 12.54 -2.06
C ALA A 22 -6.52 12.21 -0.81
N ALA A 23 -7.15 12.21 0.36
CA ALA A 23 -6.48 11.82 1.60
C ALA A 23 -6.03 10.35 1.58
N SER A 24 -6.83 9.46 0.98
CA SER A 24 -6.44 8.05 0.77
C SER A 24 -5.21 7.94 -0.12
N ASP A 25 -5.16 8.70 -1.21
CA ASP A 25 -4.01 8.68 -2.10
C ASP A 25 -2.76 9.27 -1.42
N GLU A 26 -2.88 10.37 -0.68
CA GLU A 26 -1.76 11.03 0.01
C GLU A 26 -1.10 10.14 1.08
N PHE A 27 -1.88 9.44 1.92
CA PHE A 27 -1.26 8.58 2.94
C PHE A 27 -0.67 7.30 2.32
N LEU A 28 -1.31 6.74 1.29
CA LEU A 28 -0.76 5.58 0.57
C LEU A 28 0.51 5.94 -0.18
N ASP A 29 0.60 7.15 -0.76
CA ASP A 29 1.83 7.67 -1.35
C ASP A 29 2.96 7.68 -0.32
N ALA A 30 2.70 8.16 0.89
CA ALA A 30 3.69 8.20 1.96
C ALA A 30 4.22 6.80 2.31
N ILE A 31 3.33 5.80 2.43
CA ILE A 31 3.71 4.40 2.73
C ILE A 31 4.44 3.77 1.55
N VAL A 32 3.96 3.96 0.32
CA VAL A 32 4.58 3.38 -0.89
C VAL A 32 5.97 3.99 -1.15
N LEU A 33 6.16 5.28 -0.89
CA LEU A 33 7.46 5.94 -0.97
C LEU A 33 8.44 5.34 0.03
N ALA A 34 8.07 5.30 1.31
CA ALA A 34 8.91 4.72 2.36
C ALA A 34 9.18 3.23 2.12
N GLY A 35 8.15 2.47 1.74
CA GLY A 35 8.27 1.04 1.46
C GLY A 35 9.13 0.74 0.24
N SER A 36 9.03 1.53 -0.82
CA SER A 36 9.92 1.39 -1.98
C SER A 36 11.38 1.68 -1.63
N ALA A 37 11.64 2.52 -0.62
CA ALA A 37 12.98 2.81 -0.13
C ALA A 37 13.57 1.67 0.70
N LEU A 38 12.72 0.94 1.41
CA LEU A 38 13.12 -0.06 2.40
C LEU A 38 13.05 -1.49 1.90
N ALA A 39 12.27 -1.79 0.86
CA ALA A 39 12.04 -3.15 0.41
C ALA A 39 13.31 -3.77 -0.20
N GLU A 40 13.84 -4.81 0.44
CA GLU A 40 15.03 -5.52 -0.02
C GLU A 40 14.64 -6.87 -0.64
N THR A 41 13.76 -7.60 0.05
CA THR A 41 13.32 -8.94 -0.36
C THR A 41 12.20 -8.88 -1.40
N GLU A 42 12.01 -9.97 -2.16
CA GLU A 42 10.91 -10.09 -3.11
C GLU A 42 9.54 -9.95 -2.41
N ARG A 43 9.37 -10.55 -1.23
CA ARG A 43 8.12 -10.48 -0.46
C ARG A 43 7.78 -9.05 -0.04
N GLU A 44 8.77 -8.31 0.49
CA GLU A 44 8.61 -6.90 0.84
C GLU A 44 8.22 -6.06 -0.37
N LYS A 45 8.89 -6.25 -1.51
CA LYS A 45 8.56 -5.52 -2.76
C LYS A 45 7.15 -5.84 -3.24
N GLN A 46 6.72 -7.09 -3.17
CA GLN A 46 5.37 -7.50 -3.55
C GLN A 46 4.29 -6.83 -2.70
N LEU A 47 4.48 -6.72 -1.38
CA LEU A 47 3.56 -5.99 -0.51
C LEU A 47 3.45 -4.51 -0.90
N ILE A 48 4.56 -3.85 -1.24
CA ILE A 48 4.55 -2.46 -1.68
C ILE A 48 3.92 -2.29 -3.07
N ILE A 49 4.17 -3.23 -3.99
CA ILE A 49 3.53 -3.23 -5.31
C ILE A 49 2.01 -3.37 -5.17
N TRP A 50 1.53 -4.22 -4.26
CA TRP A 50 0.09 -4.34 -3.99
C TRP A 50 -0.49 -3.01 -3.48
N LEU A 51 0.16 -2.35 -2.52
CA LEU A 51 -0.28 -1.02 -2.04
C LEU A 51 -0.25 0.06 -3.15
N THR A 52 0.68 -0.08 -4.11
CA THR A 52 0.77 0.82 -5.27
C THR A 52 -0.47 0.71 -6.18
N LEU A 53 -1.22 -0.39 -6.15
CA LEU A 53 -2.46 -0.57 -6.92
C LEU A 53 -3.63 0.25 -6.37
N GLN A 54 -3.62 0.54 -5.07
CA GLN A 54 -4.76 1.11 -4.36
C GLN A 54 -4.89 2.62 -4.61
N HIS A 55 -5.15 3.04 -5.83
CA HIS A 55 -5.16 4.46 -6.24
C HIS A 55 -6.52 4.85 -6.82
N THR A 56 -7.01 6.06 -6.51
CA THR A 56 -8.34 6.50 -6.96
C THR A 56 -8.53 6.44 -8.47
N ASN A 57 -7.51 6.80 -9.26
CA ASN A 57 -7.55 6.71 -10.73
C ASN A 57 -7.60 5.28 -11.28
N ILE A 58 -7.36 4.26 -10.46
CA ILE A 58 -7.36 2.85 -10.85
C ILE A 58 -8.65 2.18 -10.33
N CYS A 59 -8.88 2.24 -9.02
CA CYS A 59 -10.00 1.55 -8.37
C CYS A 59 -11.34 2.27 -8.55
N GLY A 60 -11.29 3.57 -8.87
CA GLY A 60 -12.46 4.45 -8.88
C GLY A 60 -12.74 5.08 -7.52
N MET A 61 -13.52 6.15 -7.54
CA MET A 61 -13.85 6.94 -6.34
C MET A 61 -14.62 6.11 -5.31
N GLY A 62 -14.09 6.03 -4.09
CA GLY A 62 -14.71 5.27 -3.00
C GLY A 62 -14.29 3.79 -2.90
N ASN A 63 -13.41 3.32 -3.78
CA ASN A 63 -12.97 1.93 -3.86
C ASN A 63 -11.47 1.75 -3.53
N VAL A 64 -10.82 2.75 -2.93
CA VAL A 64 -9.40 2.65 -2.52
C VAL A 64 -9.26 2.03 -1.13
N GLY A 65 -10.32 2.06 -0.34
CA GLY A 65 -10.34 1.40 0.96
C GLY A 65 -10.28 -0.11 0.81
N PHE A 66 -9.57 -0.77 1.72
CA PHE A 66 -9.37 -2.22 1.73
C PHE A 66 -9.29 -2.74 3.18
N GLU A 67 -9.48 -4.03 3.34
CA GLU A 67 -9.25 -4.73 4.59
C GLU A 67 -7.76 -5.08 4.71
N ILE A 68 -7.16 -4.93 5.89
CA ILE A 68 -5.76 -5.35 6.08
C ILE A 68 -5.62 -6.85 5.74
N ALA A 69 -6.64 -7.67 6.02
CA ALA A 69 -6.68 -9.08 5.63
C ALA A 69 -6.66 -9.34 4.11
N GLU A 70 -7.04 -8.38 3.26
CA GLU A 70 -6.98 -8.48 1.78
C GLU A 70 -5.56 -8.26 1.24
N MET A 71 -4.63 -7.72 2.05
CA MET A 71 -3.24 -7.63 1.63
C MET A 71 -2.67 -9.05 1.41
N PRO A 72 -1.71 -9.22 0.48
CA PRO A 72 -1.26 -10.54 0.05
C PRO A 72 -0.23 -11.12 1.03
N TRP A 73 -0.68 -11.40 2.25
CA TRP A 73 0.12 -11.99 3.31
C TRP A 73 0.41 -13.47 3.07
N THR A 74 1.48 -13.99 3.66
CA THR A 74 1.69 -15.44 3.79
C THR A 74 1.59 -15.88 5.24
N LYS A 75 1.09 -17.09 5.49
CA LYS A 75 1.05 -17.62 6.87
C LYS A 75 2.45 -17.87 7.41
N ALA A 76 3.35 -18.35 6.55
CA ALA A 76 4.72 -18.67 6.93
C ALA A 76 5.57 -17.42 7.23
N GLY A 77 5.34 -16.32 6.50
CA GLY A 77 6.09 -15.08 6.60
C GLY A 77 5.42 -13.97 7.43
N PHE A 78 4.20 -14.22 7.93
CA PHE A 78 3.30 -13.21 8.50
C PHE A 78 3.99 -12.22 9.45
N ASP A 79 4.71 -12.71 10.47
CA ASP A 79 5.36 -11.83 11.45
C ASP A 79 6.40 -10.89 10.82
N SER A 80 7.18 -11.41 9.87
CA SER A 80 8.20 -10.62 9.16
C SER A 80 7.57 -9.59 8.21
N GLU A 81 6.48 -9.97 7.54
CA GLU A 81 5.73 -9.12 6.62
C GLU A 81 5.00 -8.00 7.35
N LYS A 82 4.32 -8.33 8.46
CA LYS A 82 3.70 -7.35 9.35
C LYS A 82 4.73 -6.39 9.92
N ALA A 83 5.86 -6.91 10.42
CA ALA A 83 6.95 -6.08 10.92
C ALA A 83 7.50 -5.16 9.82
N PHE A 84 7.59 -5.62 8.57
CA PHE A 84 8.00 -4.77 7.46
C PHE A 84 7.02 -3.62 7.20
N ILE A 85 5.70 -3.90 7.11
CA ILE A 85 4.71 -2.84 6.90
C ILE A 85 4.73 -1.82 8.05
N LEU A 86 4.85 -2.27 9.30
CA LEU A 86 5.01 -1.36 10.44
C LEU A 86 6.29 -0.50 10.32
N ARG A 87 7.43 -1.06 9.88
CA ARG A 87 8.64 -0.27 9.60
C ARG A 87 8.43 0.76 8.49
N CYS A 88 7.70 0.41 7.43
CA CYS A 88 7.35 1.35 6.36
C CYS A 88 6.53 2.53 6.88
N ILE A 89 5.58 2.26 7.77
CA ILE A 89 4.77 3.31 8.42
C ILE A 89 5.64 4.22 9.29
N GLU A 90 6.54 3.66 10.11
CA GLU A 90 7.48 4.47 10.90
C GLU A 90 8.38 5.35 10.02
N ALA A 91 8.91 4.80 8.93
CA ALA A 91 9.72 5.56 7.98
C ALA A 91 8.91 6.61 7.19
N ALA A 92 7.64 6.33 6.89
CA ALA A 92 6.75 7.31 6.28
C ALA A 92 6.53 8.51 7.21
N LYS A 93 6.41 8.29 8.53
CA LYS A 93 6.31 9.36 9.53
C LYS A 93 7.58 10.19 9.67
N THR A 94 8.75 9.63 9.37
CA THR A 94 10.02 10.39 9.27
C THR A 94 10.18 11.13 7.94
N LYS A 95 9.13 11.12 7.10
CA LYS A 95 9.05 11.81 5.81
C LYS A 95 10.00 11.22 4.76
N LEU A 96 10.34 9.93 4.89
CA LEU A 96 11.24 9.25 3.96
C LEU A 96 10.68 9.36 2.53
N TRP A 97 11.47 9.97 1.64
CA TRP A 97 11.17 10.17 0.22
C TRP A 97 9.95 11.04 -0.11
N TRP A 98 9.41 11.79 0.85
CA TRP A 98 8.30 12.73 0.60
C TRP A 98 8.66 13.82 -0.43
N ASP A 99 9.95 14.17 -0.54
CA ASP A 99 10.51 15.13 -1.50
C ASP A 99 10.36 14.72 -2.97
N ARG A 100 9.94 13.46 -3.23
CA ARG A 100 9.71 12.96 -4.58
C ARG A 100 8.34 13.34 -5.13
N ARG A 101 7.38 13.71 -4.28
CA ARG A 101 6.09 14.20 -4.75
C ARG A 101 6.24 15.60 -5.32
N ARG A 102 5.49 15.87 -6.38
CA ARG A 102 5.39 17.22 -6.95
C ARG A 102 4.72 18.20 -5.98
N TYR A 103 3.71 17.72 -5.26
CA TYR A 103 3.01 18.47 -4.23
C TYR A 103 3.36 17.91 -2.85
N PRO A 104 3.76 18.76 -1.89
CA PRO A 104 4.16 18.29 -0.58
C PRO A 104 2.95 17.70 0.16
N LEU A 105 3.21 16.64 0.92
CA LEU A 105 2.26 16.11 1.89
C LEU A 105 2.14 17.06 3.08
N ILE A 106 0.92 17.20 3.62
CA ILE A 106 0.66 18.01 4.81
C ILE A 106 0.86 17.11 6.03
N GLU A 107 1.96 17.31 6.75
CA GLU A 107 2.40 16.47 7.86
C GLU A 107 1.34 16.30 8.94
N GLU A 108 0.67 17.40 9.31
CA GLU A 108 -0.36 17.45 10.35
C GLU A 108 -1.61 16.62 10.00
N LEU A 109 -1.78 16.31 8.71
CA LEU A 109 -2.86 15.45 8.23
C LEU A 109 -2.39 14.00 8.07
N VAL A 110 -1.24 13.80 7.41
CA VAL A 110 -0.76 12.48 7.00
C VAL A 110 -0.24 11.64 8.17
N ILE A 111 0.44 12.25 9.16
CA ILE A 111 0.97 11.48 10.29
C ILE A 111 -0.16 10.79 11.09
N PRO A 112 -1.26 11.47 11.49
CA PRO A 112 -2.39 10.80 12.16
C PRO A 112 -3.02 9.67 11.34
N TRP A 113 -3.01 9.78 10.02
CA TRP A 113 -3.50 8.73 9.11
C TRP A 113 -2.60 7.50 9.11
N LEU A 114 -1.27 7.72 9.07
CA LEU A 114 -0.27 6.66 9.19
C LEU A 114 -0.38 5.94 10.55
N GLU A 115 -0.60 6.68 11.63
CA GLU A 115 -0.79 6.09 12.98
C GLU A 115 -2.07 5.25 13.04
N SER A 116 -3.15 5.73 12.43
CA SER A 116 -4.43 5.00 12.38
C SER A 116 -4.27 3.71 11.58
N PHE A 117 -3.63 3.76 10.42
CA PHE A 117 -3.33 2.58 9.62
C PHE A 117 -2.38 1.60 10.36
N GLY A 118 -1.37 2.12 11.06
CA GLY A 118 -0.46 1.32 11.89
C GLY A 118 -1.18 0.53 12.98
N LYS A 119 -2.21 1.11 13.62
CA LYS A 119 -3.05 0.38 14.59
C LYS A 119 -3.80 -0.78 13.95
N LEU A 120 -4.32 -0.62 12.73
CA LEU A 120 -4.99 -1.70 12.01
C LEU A 120 -4.01 -2.83 11.64
N VAL A 121 -2.82 -2.47 11.16
CA VAL A 121 -1.77 -3.45 10.85
C VAL A 121 -1.33 -4.17 12.13
N ASP A 122 -1.23 -3.48 13.27
CA ASP A 122 -0.88 -4.07 14.56
C ASP A 122 -1.95 -5.03 15.09
N GLN A 123 -3.23 -4.79 14.80
CA GLN A 123 -4.34 -5.68 15.15
C GLN A 123 -4.43 -6.92 14.25
N MET A 124 -3.87 -6.87 13.03
CA MET A 124 -3.85 -8.03 12.14
C MET A 124 -3.10 -9.20 12.80
N THR A 125 -3.65 -10.41 12.66
CA THR A 125 -3.07 -11.65 13.18
C THR A 125 -3.01 -12.73 12.09
N VAL A 126 -2.19 -13.76 12.31
CA VAL A 126 -1.99 -14.84 11.32
C VAL A 126 -3.27 -15.63 11.05
N GLU A 127 -4.21 -15.65 12.00
CA GLU A 127 -5.51 -16.31 11.86
C GLU A 127 -6.40 -15.66 10.80
N TYR A 128 -6.22 -14.38 10.53
CA TYR A 128 -6.94 -13.65 9.48
C TYR A 128 -6.28 -13.77 8.10
N VAL A 129 -5.10 -14.38 7.99
CA VAL A 129 -4.41 -14.53 6.72
C VAL A 129 -5.17 -15.49 5.80
N ASN A 130 -5.67 -14.94 4.69
CA ASN A 130 -6.23 -15.68 3.58
C ASN A 130 -5.20 -15.74 2.43
N GLU A 131 -4.50 -16.87 2.26
CA GLU A 131 -3.49 -17.00 1.20
C GLU A 131 -4.11 -17.04 -0.22
N ASP A 132 -5.44 -17.19 -0.33
CA ASP A 132 -6.14 -17.05 -1.61
C ASP A 132 -6.06 -15.61 -2.15
N GLU A 133 -5.96 -14.58 -1.29
CA GLU A 133 -5.75 -13.18 -1.71
C GLU A 133 -4.42 -13.02 -2.46
N LEU A 134 -3.36 -13.64 -1.94
CA LEU A 134 -2.05 -13.67 -2.61
C LEU A 134 -2.15 -14.45 -3.93
N ASN A 135 -2.77 -15.63 -3.93
CA ASN A 135 -2.87 -16.46 -5.12
C ASN A 135 -3.66 -15.77 -6.25
N GLU A 136 -4.79 -15.14 -5.91
CA GLU A 136 -5.60 -14.37 -6.86
C GLU A 136 -4.80 -13.19 -7.42
N TRP A 137 -4.16 -12.40 -6.55
CA TRP A 137 -3.36 -11.26 -6.99
C TRP A 137 -2.20 -11.69 -7.91
N LEU A 138 -1.52 -12.80 -7.59
CA LEU A 138 -0.44 -13.34 -8.41
C LEU A 138 -0.94 -13.87 -9.77
N SER A 139 -2.18 -14.38 -9.86
CA SER A 139 -2.73 -14.93 -11.11
C SER A 139 -2.97 -13.85 -12.17
N TRP A 140 -3.18 -12.59 -11.76
CA TRP A 140 -3.42 -11.49 -12.69
C TRP A 140 -2.22 -11.24 -13.63
N PHE A 141 -0.99 -11.40 -13.15
CA PHE A 141 0.22 -11.03 -13.87
C PHE A 141 0.46 -11.85 -15.17
N PRO A 142 0.41 -13.19 -15.15
CA PRO A 142 0.49 -13.96 -16.39
C PRO A 142 -0.71 -13.74 -17.30
N GLU A 143 -1.92 -13.56 -16.76
CA GLU A 143 -3.14 -13.32 -17.55
C GLU A 143 -3.07 -12.03 -18.37
N ILE A 144 -2.45 -10.99 -17.82
CA ILE A 144 -2.29 -9.68 -18.49
C ILE A 144 -0.93 -9.51 -19.17
N GLY A 145 -0.07 -10.54 -19.19
CA GLY A 145 1.26 -10.50 -19.80
C GLY A 145 2.23 -9.50 -19.16
N LYS A 146 2.17 -9.36 -17.82
CA LYS A 146 3.01 -8.43 -17.04
C LYS A 146 3.82 -9.13 -15.94
N GLU A 147 4.17 -10.39 -16.13
CA GLU A 147 4.97 -11.18 -15.19
C GLU A 147 6.34 -10.54 -14.87
N TYR A 148 6.87 -9.72 -15.77
CA TYR A 148 8.12 -8.96 -15.55
C TYR A 148 8.05 -8.04 -14.32
N ILE A 149 6.86 -7.60 -13.89
CA ILE A 149 6.71 -6.73 -12.71
C ILE A 149 7.12 -7.48 -11.43
N LEU A 150 6.74 -8.75 -11.31
CA LEU A 150 7.06 -9.57 -10.15
C LEU A 150 8.41 -10.28 -10.29
N ARG A 151 8.93 -10.41 -11.51
CA ARG A 151 10.26 -10.98 -11.76
C ARG A 151 11.37 -9.96 -11.57
N ASP A 152 11.20 -8.77 -12.12
CA ASP A 152 12.27 -7.78 -12.27
C ASP A 152 12.11 -6.59 -11.30
N PHE A 153 10.96 -6.46 -10.65
CA PHE A 153 10.62 -5.36 -9.73
C PHE A 153 10.99 -3.97 -10.29
N PRO A 154 10.46 -3.60 -11.47
CA PRO A 154 10.82 -2.36 -12.12
C PRO A 154 10.51 -1.15 -11.23
N THR A 155 11.28 -0.10 -11.43
CA THR A 155 11.17 1.13 -10.66
C THR A 155 11.00 2.33 -11.58
N CYS A 156 10.40 3.40 -11.04
CA CYS A 156 10.19 4.64 -11.77
C CYS A 156 11.46 5.50 -11.74
N GLU A 157 12.03 5.78 -12.90
CA GLU A 157 13.17 6.70 -13.02
C GLU A 157 12.81 8.12 -12.59
N LYS A 158 11.62 8.61 -12.98
CA LYS A 158 11.14 9.96 -12.63
C LYS A 158 11.02 10.15 -11.12
N HIS A 159 10.49 9.14 -10.43
CA HIS A 159 10.33 9.14 -8.98
C HIS A 159 11.43 8.33 -8.28
N LYS A 160 12.65 8.39 -8.87
CA LYS A 160 13.95 8.02 -8.28
C LYS A 160 14.03 6.60 -7.68
N GLY A 161 13.42 5.61 -8.32
CA GLY A 161 13.49 4.21 -7.88
C GLY A 161 12.26 3.73 -7.09
N MET A 162 11.15 4.47 -7.12
CA MET A 162 9.88 3.99 -6.55
C MET A 162 9.37 2.75 -7.30
N LEU A 163 8.90 1.72 -6.59
CA LEU A 163 8.36 0.51 -7.20
C LEU A 163 7.11 0.84 -8.05
N VAL A 164 6.91 0.10 -9.13
CA VAL A 164 5.77 0.29 -10.03
C VAL A 164 4.82 -0.89 -9.99
N SER A 165 3.52 -0.60 -10.14
CA SER A 165 2.48 -1.62 -10.24
C SER A 165 2.15 -1.95 -11.70
N LEU A 166 1.14 -2.80 -11.92
CA LEU A 166 0.63 -3.09 -13.26
C LEU A 166 0.07 -1.87 -14.00
N TYR A 167 -0.21 -0.78 -13.29
CA TYR A 167 -0.62 0.51 -13.87
C TYR A 167 0.52 1.54 -13.92
N GLY A 168 1.73 1.14 -13.55
CA GLY A 168 2.92 1.99 -13.52
C GLY A 168 3.16 2.65 -12.16
N CYS A 169 3.86 3.78 -12.19
CA CYS A 169 4.20 4.57 -11.02
C CYS A 169 2.97 5.32 -10.49
N ARG A 170 2.62 5.14 -9.22
CA ARG A 170 1.48 5.81 -8.56
C ARG A 170 1.55 7.34 -8.66
N LEU A 171 2.70 7.95 -8.38
CA LEU A 171 2.88 9.40 -8.47
C LEU A 171 2.79 9.93 -9.92
N CYS A 172 3.19 9.15 -10.92
CA CYS A 172 2.97 9.51 -12.32
C CYS A 172 1.47 9.51 -12.70
N LEU A 173 0.65 8.71 -12.03
CA LEU A 173 -0.80 8.67 -12.28
C LEU A 173 -1.50 9.89 -11.67
N GLU A 174 -1.04 10.36 -10.51
CA GLU A 174 -1.52 11.58 -9.89
C GLU A 174 -1.23 12.81 -10.75
N GLU A 175 0.01 12.93 -11.26
CA GLU A 175 0.43 14.09 -12.05
C GLU A 175 -0.24 14.22 -13.44
N LYS A 176 -0.99 13.20 -13.86
CA LYS A 176 -1.77 13.19 -15.12
C LYS A 176 -3.22 13.64 -14.94
N GLY A 177 -3.72 13.70 -13.69
CA GLY A 177 -5.04 14.25 -13.34
C GLY A 177 -4.99 15.76 -13.15
#